data_AF-A0A2W1NHI8-F1
#
_entry.id   AF-A0A2W1NHI8-F1
#
_cell.length_a   1.000
_cell.length_b   1.000
_cell.length_c   1.000
_cell.angle_alpha   90.00
_cell.angle_beta   90.00
_cell.angle_gamma   90.00
#
_symmetry.space_group_name_H-M   'P 1'
#
loop_
_entity.id
_entity.type
_entity.pdbx_description
1 polymer ?
#
loop_
_entity_poly.entity_id
_entity_poly.type
_entity_poly.pdbx_seq_one_letter_code
_entity_poly.pdbx_strand_id
1 'polypeptide(L)' 'MFNHKQKQLILDVLMRERRRLFSKHRGQLLDQTIADLQQMLRNEGINAPRTRDNSIDWSSRKEK' A
#
# COMPACT_ATOMS: atom_id res chain seq x y z
N MET A 1 2.02 -12.16 4.59
CA MET A 1 2.07 -10.87 3.88
C MET A 1 2.43 -9.79 4.90
N PHE A 2 3.38 -8.89 4.61
CA PHE A 2 3.80 -7.85 5.56
C PHE A 2 2.65 -6.89 5.92
N ASN A 3 2.59 -6.44 7.17
CA ASN A 3 1.64 -5.40 7.58
C ASN A 3 2.08 -4.00 7.10
N HIS A 4 1.19 -3.01 7.15
CA HIS A 4 1.45 -1.65 6.68
C HIS A 4 2.69 -1.00 7.33
N LYS A 5 2.85 -1.14 8.66
CA LYS A 5 4.00 -0.60 9.41
C LYS A 5 5.32 -1.27 9.01
N GLN A 6 5.29 -2.58 8.77
CA GLN A 6 6.45 -3.33 8.29
C GLN A 6 6.86 -2.89 6.89
N LYS A 7 5.90 -2.63 6.00
CA LYS A 7 6.16 -2.10 4.65
C LYS A 7 6.77 -0.69 4.70
N GLN A 8 6.30 0.18 5.58
CA GLN A 8 6.91 1.49 5.83
C GLN A 8 8.35 1.37 6.33
N LEU A 9 8.61 0.48 7.30
CA LEU A 9 9.97 0.26 7.81
C LEU A 9 10.91 -0.25 6.71
N ILE A 10 10.45 -1.19 5.88
CA ILE A 10 11.23 -1.71 4.75
C ILE A 10 11.54 -0.58 3.76
N LEU A 11 10.55 0.25 3.41
CA LEU A 11 10.74 1.38 2.51
C LEU A 11 11.81 2.36 3.04
N ASP A 12 11.77 2.67 4.33
CA ASP A 12 12.76 3.56 4.96
C ASP A 12 14.18 3.00 4.90
N VAL A 13 14.35 1.70 5.12
CA VAL A 13 15.64 1.03 4.99
C VAL A 13 16.15 1.07 3.56
N LEU A 14 15.30 0.74 2.57
CA LEU A 14 15.68 0.76 1.16
C LEU A 14 16.06 2.18 0.69
N MET A 15 15.35 3.21 1.14
CA MET A 15 15.66 4.60 0.83
C MET A 15 17.01 5.07 1.43
N ARG A 16 17.40 4.54 2.60
CA ARG A 16 18.72 4.78 3.18
C ARG A 16 19.83 4.07 2.40
N GLU A 17 19.59 2.82 2.00
CA GLU A 17 20.53 2.05 1.17
C GLU A 17 20.71 2.67 -0.21
N ARG A 18 19.65 3.25 -0.79
CA ARG A 18 19.74 3.98 -2.07
C ARG A 18 20.75 5.12 -2.03
N ARG A 19 20.86 5.82 -0.90
CA ARG A 19 21.85 6.90 -0.73
C ARG A 19 23.29 6.39 -0.62
N ARG A 20 23.47 5.11 -0.25
CA ARG A 20 24.78 4.47 -0.05
C ARG A 20 25.27 3.71 -1.29
N LEU A 21 24.35 3.29 -2.15
CA LEU A 21 24.65 2.51 -3.35
C LEU A 21 25.07 3.40 -4.52
N PHE A 22 26.32 3.23 -4.95
CA PHE A 22 26.89 3.88 -6.15
C PHE A 22 26.85 2.99 -7.41
N SER A 23 26.23 1.81 -7.34
CA SER A 23 26.20 0.84 -8.44
C SER A 23 25.04 1.11 -9.40
N LYS A 24 25.33 1.36 -10.69
CA LYS A 24 24.32 1.59 -11.76
C LYS A 24 23.24 0.49 -11.84
N HIS A 25 23.63 -0.78 -11.76
CA HIS A 25 22.70 -1.90 -11.94
C HIS A 25 21.92 -2.25 -10.66
N ARG A 26 22.57 -2.18 -9.50
CA ARG A 26 21.89 -2.41 -8.21
C ARG A 26 20.98 -1.25 -7.83
N GLY A 27 21.31 -0.03 -8.27
CA GLY A 27 20.47 1.15 -8.12
C GLY A 27 19.13 1.00 -8.85
N GLN A 28 19.14 0.52 -10.10
CA GLN A 28 17.91 0.31 -10.87
C GLN A 28 16.94 -0.69 -10.21
N LEU A 29 17.44 -1.83 -9.75
CA LEU A 29 16.59 -2.81 -9.05
C LEU A 29 16.03 -2.25 -7.73
N LEU A 30 16.86 -1.51 -6.99
CA LEU A 30 16.48 -0.88 -5.75
C LEU A 30 15.40 0.20 -5.96
N ASP A 31 15.57 1.03 -7.00
CA ASP A 31 14.59 2.06 -7.38
C ASP A 31 13.25 1.44 -7.77
N GLN A 32 13.26 0.34 -8.54
CA GLN A 32 12.03 -0.38 -8.89
C GLN A 32 11.35 -0.94 -7.63
N THR A 33 12.12 -1.56 -6.73
CA THR A 33 11.59 -2.14 -5.49
C THR A 33 10.98 -1.07 -4.59
N ILE A 34 11.60 0.11 -4.53
CA ILE A 34 11.07 1.29 -3.81
C ILE A 34 9.75 1.74 -4.43
N ALA A 35 9.68 1.86 -5.76
CA ALA A 35 8.47 2.28 -6.46
C ALA A 35 7.30 1.32 -6.21
N ASP A 36 7.54 0.01 -6.30
CA ASP A 36 6.53 -1.02 -6.08
C ASP A 36 6.00 -0.97 -4.63
N LEU A 37 6.89 -0.84 -3.63
CA LEU A 37 6.50 -0.71 -2.22
C LEU A 37 5.69 0.56 -1.95
N GLN A 38 6.07 1.68 -2.57
CA GLN A 38 5.30 2.92 -2.46
C GLN A 38 3.90 2.76 -3.06
N GLN A 39 3.78 2.10 -4.20
CA GLN A 39 2.49 1.83 -4.83
C GLN A 39 1.64 0.91 -3.94
N MET A 40 2.23 -0.15 -3.37
CA MET A 40 1.53 -1.03 -2.43
C MET A 40 1.00 -0.28 -1.20
N LEU A 41 1.80 0.60 -0.59
CA LEU A 41 1.37 1.39 0.56
C LEU A 41 0.25 2.38 0.21
N ARG A 42 0.30 2.99 -0.97
CA ARG A 42 -0.80 3.86 -1.46
C ARG A 42 -2.08 3.07 -1.70
N ASN A 43 -1.97 1.90 -2.33
CA ASN A 43 -3.12 1.04 -2.58
C ASN A 43 -3.78 0.59 -1.28
N GLU A 44 -3.00 0.31 -0.23
CA GLU A 44 -3.54 0.02 1.10
C GLU A 44 -4.27 1.22 1.72
N GLY A 45 -3.76 2.45 1.54
CA GLY A 45 -4.43 3.66 2.02
C GLY A 45 -5.73 3.97 1.27
N ILE A 46 -5.75 3.75 -0.05
CA ILE A 46 -6.92 4.02 -0.90
C ILE A 46 -7.98 2.92 -0.77
N ASN A 47 -7.56 1.66 -0.75
CA ASN A 47 -8.44 0.48 -0.63
C ASN A 47 -8.62 0.04 0.82
N ALA A 48 -8.32 0.89 1.81
CA ALA A 48 -8.70 0.64 3.19
C ALA A 48 -10.19 0.26 3.18
N PRO A 49 -10.55 -0.93 3.71
CA PRO A 49 -11.90 -1.45 3.56
C PRO A 49 -12.84 -0.40 4.11
N ARG A 50 -13.58 0.26 3.21
CA ARG A 50 -14.73 1.04 3.62
C ARG A 50 -15.63 0.03 4.31
N THR A 51 -15.74 0.12 5.63
CA THR A 51 -16.90 -0.36 6.37
C THR A 51 -18.12 0.43 5.89
N ARG A 52 -18.48 0.27 4.62
CA ARG A 52 -19.85 0.51 4.17
C ARG A 52 -20.58 -0.74 4.57
N ASP A 53 -21.16 -0.68 5.76
CA ASP A 53 -22.29 -1.51 6.08
C ASP A 53 -23.34 -1.25 4.99
N ASN A 54 -23.38 -2.15 4.00
CA ASN A 54 -24.40 -2.17 2.96
C ASN A 54 -25.59 -3.00 3.46
N SER A 55 -25.98 -2.82 4.72
CA SER A 55 -27.29 -3.24 5.21
C SER A 55 -28.34 -2.43 4.46
N ILE A 56 -28.65 -2.88 3.24
CA ILE A 56 -29.78 -2.40 2.46
C ILE A 56 -31.01 -2.76 3.30
N ASP A 57 -31.63 -1.75 3.89
CA ASP A 57 -32.88 -1.92 4.62
C ASP A 57 -34.04 -2.11 3.63
N TRP A 58 -34.41 -3.38 3.40
CA TRP A 58 -35.49 -3.79 2.52
C TRP A 58 -36.90 -3.57 3.13
N SER A 59 -37.00 -3.08 4.37
CA SER A 59 -38.28 -2.91 5.06
C SER A 59 -39.16 -1.80 4.45
N SER A 60 -38.56 -0.84 3.75
CA SER A 60 -39.26 0.28 3.10
C SER A 60 -40.04 -0.09 1.83
N ARG A 61 -39.95 -1.34 1.33
CA ARG A 61 -40.56 -1.76 0.05
C ARG A 61 -41.94 -2.41 0.16
N LYS A 62 -42.57 -2.37 1.33
CA LYS A 62 -43.94 -2.88 1.56
C LYS A 62 -44.87 -1.81 2.13
N GLU A 63 -45.22 -0.83 1.32
CA GLU A 63 -46.53 -0.19 1.42
C GLU A 63 -47.26 -0.48 0.10
N LYS A 64 -48.33 -1.27 0.23
CA LYS A 64 -49.36 -1.52 -0.77
C LYS A 64 -50.69 -1.19 -0.12
#